data_AF-A1THS0-F1
#
_entry.id   AF-A1THS0-F1
#
_cell.length_a   1.000
_cell.length_b   1.000
_cell.length_c   1.000
_cell.angle_alpha   90.00
_cell.angle_beta   90.00
_cell.angle_gamma   90.00
#
_symmetry.space_group_name_H-M   'P 1'
#
loop_
_entity.id
_entity.type
_entity.pdbx_description
1 polymer ?
#
loop_
_entity_poly.entity_id
_entity_poly.type
_entity_poly.pdbx_seq_one_letter_code
_entity_poly.pdbx_strand_id
1 'polypeptide(L)'
;MPCTPGEAMAVIAGATDVDGGQPFGQLITNHHAALERGEAVGQPPLAEAVYIETLTEHGMTIAAGNRTHTKWRLKLVLSGANPVTGTFGAIEVNKDQWFKNVWNFNTALGSAVRSVGGKTLKWPAEF
;
A
#
# COMPACT_ATOMS: atom_id res chain seq x y z
N MET A 1 -8.02 20.13 14.48
CA MET A 1 -7.10 19.11 15.05
C MET A 1 -6.30 18.54 13.90
N PRO A 2 -4.97 18.40 13.99
CA PRO A 2 -4.24 17.55 13.04
C PRO A 2 -4.72 16.10 13.23
N CYS A 3 -4.93 15.36 12.14
CA CYS A 3 -5.28 13.94 12.20
C CYS A 3 -4.11 13.14 12.78
N THR A 4 -4.42 12.05 13.46
CA THR A 4 -3.42 11.11 13.96
C THR A 4 -2.85 10.25 12.83
N PRO A 5 -1.66 9.65 13.00
CA PRO A 5 -1.11 8.72 12.02
C PRO A 5 -2.04 7.56 11.68
N GLY A 6 -2.72 6.97 12.67
CA GLY A 6 -3.70 5.90 12.45
C GLY A 6 -4.89 6.34 11.60
N GLU A 7 -5.45 7.54 11.86
CA GLU A 7 -6.53 8.11 11.04
C GLU A 7 -6.06 8.38 9.61
N ALA A 8 -4.84 8.88 9.42
CA ALA A 8 -4.27 9.08 8.09
C ALA A 8 -4.08 7.76 7.35
N MET A 9 -3.59 6.72 8.02
CA MET A 9 -3.45 5.39 7.44
C MET A 9 -4.79 4.76 7.07
N ALA A 10 -5.84 4.97 7.87
CA ALA A 10 -7.19 4.52 7.54
C ALA A 10 -7.74 5.22 6.29
N VAL A 11 -7.51 6.52 6.13
CA VAL A 11 -7.90 7.28 4.92
C VAL A 11 -7.13 6.78 3.70
N ILE A 12 -5.82 6.54 3.82
CA ILE A 12 -5.00 6.06 2.72
C ILE A 12 -5.41 4.63 2.31
N ALA A 13 -5.60 3.73 3.27
CA ALA A 13 -6.03 2.35 3.02
C ALA A 13 -7.47 2.25 2.48
N GLY A 14 -8.30 3.26 2.76
CA GLY A 14 -9.69 3.34 2.30
C GLY A 14 -9.88 4.05 0.96
N ALA A 15 -8.82 4.56 0.33
CA ALA A 15 -8.93 5.22 -0.97
C ALA A 15 -9.49 4.27 -2.03
N THR A 16 -10.10 4.78 -3.09
CA THR A 16 -10.57 3.94 -4.21
C THR A 16 -9.56 4.00 -5.35
N ASP A 17 -9.44 2.92 -6.13
CA ASP A 17 -8.72 2.96 -7.39
C ASP A 17 -9.33 4.03 -8.33
N VAL A 18 -8.53 4.57 -9.25
CA VAL A 18 -8.89 5.62 -10.23
C VAL A 18 -10.08 5.17 -11.10
N ASP A 19 -10.21 3.87 -11.34
CA ASP A 19 -11.31 3.27 -12.10
C ASP A 19 -12.58 3.01 -11.24
N GLY A 20 -12.59 3.42 -9.97
CA GLY A 20 -13.80 3.50 -9.12
C GLY A 20 -14.39 2.16 -8.66
N GLY A 21 -13.74 1.02 -8.96
CA GLY A 21 -14.34 -0.30 -8.76
C GLY A 21 -14.03 -1.00 -7.44
N GLN A 22 -12.92 -0.70 -6.77
CA GLN A 22 -12.45 -1.41 -5.56
C GLN A 22 -11.67 -0.48 -4.60
N PRO A 23 -11.66 -0.78 -3.28
CA PRO A 23 -10.78 -0.12 -2.33
C PRO A 23 -9.30 -0.33 -2.67
N PHE A 24 -8.46 0.56 -2.14
CA PHE A 24 -7.03 0.73 -2.35
C PHE A 24 -6.23 -0.53 -1.98
N GLY A 25 -6.19 -1.50 -2.89
CA GLY A 25 -5.80 -2.85 -2.52
C GLY A 25 -6.78 -3.43 -1.49
N GLN A 26 -7.19 -4.68 -1.65
CA GLN A 26 -7.85 -5.32 -0.53
C GLN A 26 -6.79 -5.55 0.55
N LEU A 27 -7.01 -5.01 1.76
CA LEU A 27 -6.32 -5.51 2.93
C LEU A 27 -6.65 -6.99 2.99
N ILE A 28 -5.63 -7.83 2.80
CA ILE A 28 -5.76 -9.24 3.11
C ILE A 28 -5.83 -9.28 4.63
N THR A 29 -7.01 -9.00 5.20
CA THR A 29 -7.30 -8.94 6.65
C THR A 29 -6.93 -10.26 7.32
N ASN A 30 -6.95 -11.35 6.56
CA ASN A 30 -6.43 -12.65 6.98
C ASN A 30 -4.91 -12.68 7.18
N HIS A 31 -4.12 -11.80 6.57
CA HIS A 31 -2.66 -11.83 6.63
C HIS A 31 -2.12 -11.22 7.93
N HIS A 32 -2.59 -10.03 8.31
CA HIS A 32 -2.16 -9.37 9.55
C HIS A 32 -2.64 -10.11 10.79
N ALA A 33 -3.92 -10.50 10.82
CA ALA A 33 -4.48 -11.24 11.95
C ALA A 33 -3.95 -12.69 12.04
N ALA A 34 -3.51 -13.32 10.94
CA ALA A 34 -2.87 -14.64 10.99
C ALA A 34 -1.38 -14.55 11.37
N LEU A 35 -0.67 -13.49 10.98
CA LEU A 35 0.69 -13.20 11.45
C LEU A 35 0.73 -12.98 12.96
N GLU A 36 -0.23 -12.22 13.51
CA GLU A 36 -0.36 -12.02 14.97
C GLU A 36 -0.79 -13.29 15.72
N ARG A 37 -1.48 -14.23 15.06
CA ARG A 37 -1.95 -15.49 15.64
C ARG A 37 -1.05 -16.70 15.35
N GLY A 38 0.03 -16.53 14.57
CA GLY A 38 0.92 -17.62 14.16
C GLY A 38 0.28 -18.66 13.22
N GLU A 39 -0.82 -18.31 12.56
CA GLU A 39 -1.60 -19.20 11.69
C GLU A 39 -1.12 -19.12 10.23
N ALA A 40 -1.31 -20.22 9.48
CA ALA A 40 -1.01 -20.26 8.06
C ALA A 40 -1.90 -19.29 7.30
N VAL A 41 -1.28 -18.21 6.83
CA VAL A 41 -1.94 -17.10 6.16
C VAL A 41 -2.72 -17.57 4.93
N GLY A 42 -3.95 -17.09 4.77
CA GLY A 42 -4.67 -17.18 3.49
C GLY A 42 -3.78 -16.59 2.40
N GLN A 43 -3.30 -17.45 1.52
CA GLN A 43 -2.28 -17.12 0.51
C GLN A 43 -2.69 -15.87 -0.28
N PRO A 44 -1.73 -15.05 -0.75
CA PRO A 44 -2.02 -13.99 -1.71
C PRO A 44 -2.91 -14.51 -2.85
N PRO A 45 -3.70 -13.65 -3.52
CA PRO A 45 -4.59 -14.11 -4.57
C PRO A 45 -3.84 -14.94 -5.62
N LEU A 46 -4.52 -15.96 -6.17
CA LEU A 46 -3.96 -16.73 -7.29
C LEU A 46 -3.84 -15.85 -8.55
N ALA A 47 -4.74 -14.87 -8.67
CA ALA A 47 -4.76 -13.90 -9.76
C ALA A 47 -3.78 -12.76 -9.52
N GLU A 48 -3.26 -12.24 -10.62
CA GLU A 48 -2.41 -11.07 -10.69
C GLU A 48 -3.15 -9.81 -10.17
N ALA A 49 -2.84 -9.36 -8.95
CA ALA A 49 -3.52 -8.22 -8.31
C ALA A 49 -2.58 -7.37 -7.42
N VAL A 50 -3.04 -6.16 -7.07
CA VAL A 50 -2.41 -5.30 -6.05
C VAL A 50 -3.14 -5.47 -4.73
N TYR A 51 -2.43 -5.66 -3.63
CA TYR A 51 -3.01 -5.89 -2.30
C TYR A 51 -2.15 -5.27 -1.18
N ILE A 52 -2.79 -4.95 -0.06
CA ILE A 52 -2.09 -4.49 1.15
C ILE A 52 -1.64 -5.75 1.91
N GLU A 53 -0.32 -5.88 2.09
CA GLU A 53 0.32 -6.99 2.80
C GLU A 53 0.40 -6.72 4.31
N THR A 54 0.68 -5.47 4.70
CA THR A 54 0.76 -5.06 6.11
C THR A 54 0.17 -3.68 6.27
N LEU A 55 -0.60 -3.45 7.34
CA LEU A 55 -1.15 -2.14 7.69
C LEU A 55 -0.94 -1.91 9.18
N THR A 56 -0.32 -0.79 9.52
CA THR A 56 -0.01 -0.36 10.88
C THR A 56 -0.42 1.10 11.05
N GLU A 57 -0.45 1.60 12.28
CA GLU A 57 -0.77 3.01 12.56
C GLU A 57 0.20 4.00 11.89
N HIS A 58 1.42 3.57 11.59
CA HIS A 58 2.47 4.43 11.05
C HIS A 58 2.91 4.02 9.64
N GLY A 59 2.23 3.10 8.98
CA GLY A 59 2.68 2.67 7.67
C GLY A 59 1.95 1.47 7.11
N MET A 60 2.19 1.22 5.83
CA MET A 60 1.66 0.06 5.13
C MET A 60 2.64 -0.48 4.10
N THR A 61 2.56 -1.79 3.88
CA THR A 61 3.27 -2.49 2.82
C THR A 61 2.27 -2.93 1.76
N ILE A 62 2.59 -2.68 0.50
CA ILE A 62 1.72 -2.96 -0.62
C ILE A 62 2.49 -3.78 -1.63
N ALA A 63 1.89 -4.86 -2.10
CA ALA A 63 2.49 -5.74 -3.07
C ALA A 63 1.60 -5.85 -4.31
N ALA A 64 2.23 -6.03 -5.46
CA ALA A 64 1.56 -6.53 -6.65
C ALA A 64 2.14 -7.87 -7.05
N GLY A 65 1.25 -8.78 -7.37
CA GLY A 65 1.62 -10.14 -7.74
C GLY A 65 0.51 -11.11 -7.38
N ASN A 66 0.90 -12.37 -7.28
CA ASN A 66 0.04 -13.46 -6.85
C ASN A 66 0.80 -14.35 -5.85
N ARG A 67 0.20 -15.47 -5.42
CA ARG A 67 0.84 -16.41 -4.47
C ARG A 67 2.20 -16.98 -4.91
N THR A 68 2.47 -16.99 -6.22
CA THR A 68 3.66 -17.63 -6.81
C THR A 68 4.70 -16.65 -7.33
N HIS A 69 4.30 -15.40 -7.57
CA HIS A 69 5.12 -14.41 -8.24
C HIS A 69 4.80 -13.01 -7.72
N THR A 70 5.70 -12.46 -6.92
CA THR A 70 5.71 -11.04 -6.56
C THR A 70 6.32 -10.26 -7.72
N LYS A 71 5.64 -9.23 -8.20
CA LYS A 71 6.14 -8.33 -9.24
C LYS A 71 6.85 -7.14 -8.60
N TRP A 72 6.25 -6.59 -7.55
CA TRP A 72 6.87 -5.56 -6.73
C TRP A 72 6.24 -5.49 -5.34
N ARG A 73 6.98 -4.91 -4.40
CA ARG A 73 6.56 -4.62 -3.02
C ARG A 73 7.07 -3.24 -2.62
N LEU A 74 6.25 -2.48 -1.93
CA LEU A 74 6.47 -1.09 -1.55
C LEU A 74 6.13 -0.86 -0.10
N LYS A 75 6.76 0.14 0.51
CA LYS A 75 6.48 0.56 1.89
C LYS A 75 6.19 2.04 1.94
N LEU A 76 5.08 2.39 2.59
CA LEU A 76 4.78 3.71 3.10
C LEU A 76 5.05 3.72 4.61
N VAL A 77 5.78 4.72 5.09
CA VAL A 77 6.05 4.93 6.51
C VAL A 77 5.80 6.40 6.84
N LEU A 78 4.93 6.68 7.81
CA LEU A 78 4.74 7.99 8.39
C LEU A 78 5.77 8.22 9.50
N SER A 79 6.31 9.43 9.59
CA SER A 79 7.29 9.82 10.60
C SER A 79 6.73 10.88 11.54
N GLY A 80 6.91 10.67 12.84
CA GLY A 80 6.47 11.58 13.89
C GLY A 80 4.98 11.50 14.21
N ALA A 81 4.53 12.40 15.08
CA ALA A 81 3.12 12.48 15.53
C ALA A 81 2.19 13.15 14.51
N ASN A 82 2.75 13.81 13.48
CA ASN A 82 2.00 14.49 12.43
C ASN A 82 2.14 13.71 11.11
N PRO A 83 1.04 13.22 10.51
CA PRO A 83 1.08 12.34 9.33
C PRO A 83 1.51 13.02 8.02
N VAL A 84 1.90 14.29 8.06
CA VAL A 84 2.37 15.05 6.89
C VAL A 84 3.79 14.70 6.45
N THR A 85 4.56 14.00 7.29
CA THR A 85 5.92 13.56 6.99
C THR A 85 6.00 12.04 6.93
N GLY A 86 6.78 11.54 5.96
CA GLY A 86 6.93 10.10 5.75
C GLY A 86 7.81 9.77 4.57
N THR A 87 8.03 8.48 4.35
CA THR A 87 8.76 7.93 3.22
C THR A 87 7.89 6.94 2.46
N PHE A 88 8.00 6.95 1.14
CA PHE A 88 7.39 5.96 0.28
C PHE A 88 8.44 5.46 -0.70
N GLY A 89 8.66 4.15 -0.71
CA GLY A 89 9.72 3.56 -1.51
C GLY A 89 9.49 2.09 -1.78
N ALA A 90 10.28 1.55 -2.71
CA ALA A 90 10.25 0.14 -3.02
C ALA A 90 11.01 -0.70 -1.99
N ILE A 91 10.55 -1.93 -1.80
CA ILE A 91 11.25 -2.99 -1.06
C ILE A 91 11.75 -4.04 -2.07
N GLU A 92 10.95 -4.31 -3.10
CA GLU A 92 11.23 -5.32 -4.12
C GLU A 92 10.64 -4.85 -5.45
N VAL A 93 11.40 -4.92 -6.54
CA VAL A 93 10.91 -4.58 -7.89
C VAL A 93 11.51 -5.55 -8.90
N ASN A 94 10.67 -6.35 -9.53
CA ASN A 94 11.05 -7.26 -10.61
C ASN A 94 10.87 -6.58 -11.98
N LYS A 95 11.49 -7.16 -13.01
CA LYS A 95 11.51 -6.61 -14.39
C LYS A 95 10.12 -6.55 -15.04
N ASP A 96 9.20 -7.40 -14.61
CA ASP A 96 7.84 -7.43 -15.13
C ASP A 96 6.95 -6.44 -14.35
N GLN A 97 6.58 -5.33 -14.97
CA GLN A 97 5.66 -4.36 -14.38
C GLN A 97 4.34 -4.31 -15.16
N TRP A 98 3.20 -4.39 -14.47
CA TRP A 98 1.90 -4.08 -15.06
C TRP A 98 1.70 -2.57 -15.12
N PHE A 99 2.25 -1.93 -16.15
CA PHE A 99 2.28 -0.48 -16.29
C PHE A 99 0.95 0.23 -16.01
N LYS A 100 -0.18 -0.28 -16.54
CA LYS A 100 -1.50 0.35 -16.37
C LYS A 100 -1.97 0.32 -14.91
N ASN A 101 -1.96 -0.84 -14.27
CA ASN A 101 -2.42 -0.99 -12.88
C ASN A 101 -1.50 -0.25 -11.91
N VAL A 102 -0.19 -0.24 -12.19
CA VAL A 102 0.80 0.53 -11.43
C VAL A 102 0.54 2.03 -11.53
N TRP A 103 0.21 2.54 -12.71
CA TRP A 103 -0.07 3.95 -12.91
C TRP A 103 -1.36 4.41 -12.22
N ASN A 104 -2.45 3.65 -12.38
CA ASN A 104 -3.72 3.88 -11.69
C ASN A 104 -3.51 3.88 -10.17
N PHE A 105 -2.82 2.85 -9.66
CA PHE A 105 -2.52 2.70 -8.25
C PHE A 105 -1.67 3.86 -7.70
N ASN A 106 -0.59 4.24 -8.38
CA ASN A 106 0.27 5.34 -7.96
C ASN A 106 -0.49 6.68 -7.93
N THR A 107 -1.41 6.86 -8.86
CA THR A 107 -2.27 8.06 -8.92
C THR A 107 -3.24 8.09 -7.74
N ALA A 108 -3.92 6.98 -7.44
CA ALA A 108 -4.81 6.85 -6.29
C ALA A 108 -4.05 7.06 -4.96
N LEU A 109 -2.90 6.39 -4.79
CA LEU A 109 -2.06 6.53 -3.60
C LEU A 109 -1.54 7.97 -3.44
N GLY A 110 -1.03 8.58 -4.51
CA GLY A 110 -0.54 9.95 -4.49
C GLY A 110 -1.65 10.94 -4.13
N SER A 111 -2.87 10.72 -4.62
CA SER A 111 -4.04 11.52 -4.24
C SER A 111 -4.39 11.36 -2.76
N ALA A 112 -4.42 10.13 -2.25
CA ALA A 112 -4.73 9.82 -0.86
C ALA A 112 -3.67 10.35 0.13
N VAL A 113 -2.38 10.24 -0.22
CA VAL A 113 -1.30 10.80 0.59
C VAL A 113 -1.36 12.33 0.61
N ARG A 114 -1.68 12.98 -0.52
CA ARG A 114 -1.85 14.44 -0.58
C ARG A 114 -3.06 14.93 0.21
N SER A 115 -4.16 14.16 0.27
CA SER A 115 -5.36 14.56 1.02
C SER A 115 -5.11 14.64 2.53
N VAL A 116 -4.15 13.87 3.05
CA VAL A 116 -3.69 13.93 4.45
C VAL A 116 -2.44 14.81 4.65
N GLY A 117 -2.05 15.58 3.62
CA GLY A 117 -0.94 16.54 3.68
C GLY A 117 0.46 15.93 3.54
N GLY A 118 0.56 14.66 3.17
CA GLY A 118 1.82 13.98 2.88
C GLY A 118 2.35 14.24 1.46
N LYS A 119 3.54 13.72 1.17
CA LYS A 119 4.14 13.71 -0.16
C LYS A 119 4.70 12.34 -0.49
N THR A 120 4.39 11.83 -1.67
CA THR A 120 5.07 10.67 -2.24
C THR A 120 6.31 11.15 -3.02
N LEU A 121 7.37 10.34 -3.00
CA LEU A 121 8.50 10.53 -3.91
C LEU A 121 8.13 10.06 -5.32
N LYS A 122 8.98 10.39 -6.30
CA LYS A 122 8.80 9.96 -7.69
C LYS A 122 8.77 8.44 -7.75
N TRP A 123 7.86 7.93 -8.58
CA TRP A 123 7.67 6.52 -8.84
C TRP A 123 8.37 6.08 -10.14
N PRO A 124 8.94 4.86 -10.21
CA PRO A 124 9.45 4.10 -9.06
C PRO A 124 10.56 4.92 -8.38
N ALA A 125 10.80 4.71 -7.09
CA ALA A 125 11.98 5.28 -6.46
C ALA A 125 13.20 4.81 -7.29
N GLU A 126 13.85 5.74 -7.98
CA GLU A 126 15.11 5.48 -8.67
C GLU A 126 16.10 5.07 -7.57
N PHE A 127 16.41 3.78 -7.49
CA PHE A 127 17.53 3.27 -6.71
C PHE A 127 18.81 3.47 -7.50
#